data_AF-A0A804NRR3-F1
#
_entry.id   AF-A0A804NRR3-F1
#
_cell.length_a   1.000
_cell.length_b   1.000
_cell.length_c   1.000
_cell.angle_alpha   90.00
_cell.angle_beta   90.00
_cell.angle_gamma   90.00
#
_symmetry.space_group_name_H-M   'P 1'
#
loop_
_entity.id
_entity.type
_entity.pdbx_description
1 polymer ?
#
loop_
_entity_poly.entity_id
_entity_poly.type
_entity_poly.pdbx_seq_one_letter_code
_entity_poly.pdbx_strand_id
1 'polypeptide(L)'
;MLAGLLMELHDTTHLVVFMTDQFGITFFTAARDASVTARCLFMPMNLHALSLVLHLPEQASSMPGLFRDLTEPVRLLGYVPILGPDIVLPFQSGPTRRMR
;
A
#
# COMPACT_ATOMS: atom_id res chain seq x y z
N MET A 1 -20.53 -8.96 4.57
CA MET A 1 -20.01 -9.26 5.92
C MET A 1 -19.51 -8.00 6.63
N LEU A 2 -18.48 -7.29 6.15
CA LEU A 2 -18.01 -6.05 6.82
C LEU A 2 -18.95 -4.85 6.68
N ALA A 3 -19.48 -4.56 5.48
CA ALA A 3 -20.34 -3.39 5.26
C ALA A 3 -21.57 -3.36 6.18
N GLY A 4 -22.25 -4.51 6.36
CA GLY A 4 -23.39 -4.61 7.27
C GLY A 4 -23.01 -4.35 8.73
N LEU A 5 -21.83 -4.80 9.15
CA LEU A 5 -21.30 -4.56 10.50
C LEU A 5 -21.00 -3.07 10.72
N LEU A 6 -20.45 -2.40 9.70
CA LEU A 6 -20.21 -0.95 9.75
C LEU A 6 -21.52 -0.16 9.76
N MET A 7 -22.55 -0.60 9.03
CA MET A 7 -23.89 0.00 9.05
C MET A 7 -24.53 -0.15 10.44
N GLU A 8 -24.48 -1.35 11.03
CA GLU A 8 -24.99 -1.59 12.38
C GLU A 8 -24.27 -0.72 13.42
N LEU A 9 -22.95 -0.63 13.34
CA LEU A 9 -22.17 0.25 14.22
C LEU A 9 -22.48 1.73 13.97
N HIS A 10 -22.70 2.14 12.73
CA HIS A 10 -23.10 3.50 12.39
C HIS A 10 -24.50 3.86 12.93
N ASP A 11 -25.43 2.90 12.95
CA ASP A 11 -26.80 3.12 13.46
C ASP A 11 -26.86 3.11 14.98
N THR A 12 -25.98 2.35 15.64
CA THR A 12 -25.95 2.19 17.10
C THR A 12 -24.94 3.11 17.80
N THR A 13 -24.01 3.71 17.06
CA THR A 13 -22.92 4.53 17.60
C THR A 13 -22.61 5.72 16.68
N HIS A 14 -21.78 6.66 17.15
CA HIS A 14 -21.21 7.70 16.30
C HIS A 14 -19.94 7.22 15.60
N LEU A 15 -20.06 6.28 14.67
CA LEU A 15 -18.92 5.74 13.92
C LEU A 15 -18.35 6.79 12.95
N VAL A 16 -17.29 7.50 13.35
CA VAL A 16 -16.68 8.58 12.56
C VAL A 16 -15.52 8.16 11.68
N VAL A 17 -14.83 7.06 12.01
CA VAL A 17 -13.63 6.64 11.30
C VAL A 17 -13.57 5.12 11.12
N PHE A 18 -13.21 4.70 9.91
CA PHE A 18 -12.76 3.35 9.62
C PHE A 18 -11.25 3.37 9.43
N MET A 19 -10.52 2.63 10.27
CA MET A 19 -9.06 2.51 10.18
C MET A 19 -8.68 1.09 9.81
N THR A 20 -7.73 0.95 8.88
CA THR A 20 -7.21 -0.35 8.45
C THR A 20 -5.73 -0.24 8.12
N ASP A 21 -5.03 -1.38 8.07
CA ASP A 21 -3.67 -1.46 7.53
C ASP A 21 -3.64 -1.55 5.99
N GLN A 22 -2.44 -1.66 5.42
CA GLN A 22 -2.22 -1.76 3.96
C GLN A 22 -2.94 -2.93 3.29
N PHE A 23 -3.28 -3.99 4.02
CA PHE A 23 -3.93 -5.17 3.45
C PHE A 23 -5.45 -5.02 3.42
N GLY A 24 -6.03 -4.20 4.28
CA GLY A 24 -7.47 -3.96 4.31
C GLY A 24 -7.93 -2.74 3.50
N ILE A 25 -7.09 -2.14 2.65
CA ILE A 25 -7.47 -0.96 1.86
C ILE A 25 -8.69 -1.22 0.95
N THR A 26 -8.92 -2.47 0.53
CA THR A 26 -10.10 -2.89 -0.22
C THR A 26 -11.42 -2.65 0.53
N PHE A 27 -11.37 -2.56 1.86
CA PHE A 27 -12.53 -2.31 2.71
C PHE A 27 -12.93 -0.83 2.79
N PHE A 28 -12.12 0.09 2.24
CA PHE A 28 -12.51 1.51 2.15
C PHE A 28 -13.82 1.71 1.38
N THR A 29 -14.09 0.87 0.37
CA THR A 29 -15.36 0.86 -0.34
C THR A 29 -16.52 0.50 0.60
N ALA A 30 -16.38 -0.58 1.39
CA ALA A 30 -17.39 -0.98 2.35
C ALA A 30 -17.66 0.10 3.41
N ALA A 31 -16.60 0.76 3.90
CA ALA A 31 -16.74 1.86 4.86
C ALA A 31 -17.40 3.11 4.26
N ARG A 32 -17.11 3.41 2.99
CA ARG A 32 -17.80 4.47 2.25
C ARG A 32 -19.29 4.15 2.07
N ASP A 33 -19.61 2.92 1.70
CA ASP A 33 -20.99 2.50 1.47
C ASP A 33 -21.81 2.46 2.77
N ALA A 34 -21.14 2.30 3.92
CA ALA A 34 -21.71 2.45 5.27
C ALA A 34 -21.69 3.90 5.81
N SER A 35 -21.42 4.90 4.96
CA SER A 35 -21.41 6.33 5.32
C SER A 35 -20.43 6.73 6.44
N VAL A 36 -19.36 5.96 6.65
CA VAL A 36 -18.32 6.34 7.62
C VAL A 36 -17.56 7.57 7.12
N THR A 37 -17.54 8.63 7.95
CA THR A 37 -17.03 9.96 7.60
C THR A 37 -15.57 9.94 7.14
N ALA A 38 -14.68 9.31 7.92
CA ALA A 38 -13.26 9.23 7.63
C ALA A 38 -12.81 7.79 7.37
N ARG A 39 -11.86 7.63 6.45
CA ARG A 39 -11.18 6.36 6.16
C ARG A 39 -9.68 6.59 6.30
N CYS A 40 -9.06 5.94 7.27
CA CYS A 40 -7.66 6.13 7.61
C CYS A 40 -6.86 4.87 7.32
N LEU A 41 -5.69 5.07 6.72
CA LEU A 41 -4.74 4.01 6.46
C LEU A 41 -3.64 4.06 7.51
N PHE A 42 -3.56 3.03 8.35
CA PHE A 42 -2.48 2.85 9.30
C PHE A 42 -1.35 2.07 8.63
N MET A 43 -0.19 2.69 8.44
CA MET A 43 0.97 2.05 7.84
C MET A 43 1.99 1.71 8.94
N PRO A 44 2.14 0.44 9.33
CA PRO A 44 3.08 0.01 10.37
C PRO A 44 4.52 -0.08 9.82
N MET A 45 4.93 0.93 9.05
CA MET A 45 6.23 1.02 8.40
C MET A 45 6.86 2.38 8.67
N ASN A 46 8.18 2.47 8.53
CA ASN A 46 8.84 3.77 8.57
C ASN A 46 8.48 4.62 7.33
N LEU A 47 8.73 5.92 7.40
CA LEU A 47 8.42 6.85 6.31
C LEU A 47 9.17 6.52 5.01
N HIS A 48 10.35 5.90 5.10
CA HIS A 48 11.14 5.50 3.93
C HIS A 48 10.44 4.39 3.14
N ALA A 49 9.99 3.33 3.83
CA ALA A 49 9.25 2.23 3.23
C ALA A 49 7.87 2.69 2.73
N LEU A 50 7.18 3.58 3.46
CA LEU A 50 5.94 4.19 2.96
C LEU A 50 6.17 4.99 1.68
N SER A 51 7.23 5.81 1.65
CA SER A 51 7.62 6.57 0.46
C SER A 51 7.90 5.64 -0.72
N LEU A 52 8.62 4.54 -0.49
CA LEU A 52 8.85 3.53 -1.53
C LEU A 52 7.52 3.00 -2.08
N VAL A 53 6.61 2.54 -1.21
CA VAL A 53 5.31 1.98 -1.63
C VAL A 53 4.49 2.96 -2.46
N LEU A 54 4.50 4.24 -2.12
CA LEU A 54 3.76 5.27 -2.85
C LEU A 54 4.35 5.57 -4.24
N HIS A 55 5.68 5.45 -4.40
CA HIS A 55 6.36 5.69 -5.69
C HIS A 55 6.55 4.42 -6.52
N LEU A 56 6.28 3.23 -5.95
CA LEU A 56 6.42 1.94 -6.64
C LEU A 56 5.71 1.88 -8.00
N PRO A 57 4.47 2.39 -8.19
CA PRO A 57 3.80 2.29 -9.49
C PRO A 57 4.59 2.98 -10.62
N GLU A 58 5.13 4.16 -10.35
CA GLU A 58 5.95 4.91 -11.30
C GLU A 58 7.31 4.24 -11.52
N GLN A 59 7.94 3.76 -10.45
CA GLN A 59 9.21 3.05 -10.51
C GLN A 59 9.09 1.74 -11.29
N ALA A 60 8.05 0.94 -11.03
CA ALA A 60 7.80 -0.32 -11.72
C ALA A 60 7.54 -0.13 -13.22
N SER A 61 6.98 1.02 -13.62
CA SER A 61 6.75 1.33 -15.04
C SER A 61 8.01 1.72 -15.81
N SER A 62 9.02 2.25 -15.11
CA SER A 62 10.28 2.72 -15.69
C SER A 62 11.42 1.72 -15.56
N MET A 63 11.26 0.68 -14.74
CA MET A 63 12.31 -0.29 -14.46
C MET A 63 12.39 -1.39 -15.53
N PRO A 64 13.59 -1.67 -16.08
CA PRO A 64 13.76 -2.71 -17.09
C PRO A 64 13.73 -4.15 -16.53
N GLY A 65 13.64 -4.34 -15.21
CA GLY A 65 13.76 -5.64 -14.56
C GLY A 65 13.34 -5.64 -13.09
N LEU A 66 13.80 -6.64 -12.34
CA LEU A 66 13.53 -6.78 -10.91
C LEU A 66 14.44 -5.87 -10.08
N PHE A 67 14.01 -5.52 -8.86
CA PHE A 67 14.81 -4.66 -7.96
C PHE A 67 16.19 -5.24 -7.71
N ARG A 68 16.31 -6.54 -7.38
CA ARG A 68 17.61 -7.20 -7.17
C ARG A 68 18.59 -7.13 -8.35
N ASP A 69 18.08 -6.89 -9.57
CA ASP A 69 18.89 -6.85 -10.78
C ASP A 69 19.31 -5.41 -11.13
N LEU A 70 18.88 -4.41 -10.35
CA LEU A 70 19.27 -3.02 -10.55
C LEU A 70 20.76 -2.81 -10.27
N THR A 71 21.45 -2.20 -11.24
CA THR A 71 22.83 -1.74 -11.08
C THR A 71 22.90 -0.42 -10.30
N GLU A 72 21.88 0.43 -10.42
CA GLU A 72 21.77 1.71 -9.73
C GLU A 72 20.81 1.61 -8.54
N PRO A 73 21.10 2.26 -7.40
CA PRO A 73 20.20 2.25 -6.26
C PRO A 73 18.90 2.99 -6.52
N VAL A 74 17.84 2.56 -5.87
CA VAL A 74 16.56 3.26 -5.83
C VAL A 74 16.72 4.54 -5.01
N ARG A 75 16.40 5.68 -5.59
CA ARG A 75 16.49 7.00 -4.95
C ARG A 75 15.08 7.58 -4.75
N LEU A 76 14.78 7.94 -3.51
CA LEU A 76 13.56 8.65 -3.14
C LEU A 76 13.94 10.03 -2.61
N LEU A 77 13.18 11.06 -2.97
CA LEU A 77 13.50 12.44 -2.60
C LEU A 77 13.56 12.59 -1.08
N GLY A 78 14.70 13.06 -0.56
CA GLY A 78 14.92 13.25 0.88
C GLY A 78 15.32 12.00 1.65
N TYR A 79 15.52 10.85 0.99
CA TYR A 79 15.92 9.59 1.63
C TYR A 79 17.28 9.08 1.14
N VAL A 80 17.88 8.22 1.95
CA VAL A 80 19.11 7.50 1.60
C VAL A 80 18.81 6.50 0.48
N PRO A 81 19.67 6.36 -0.55
CA PRO A 81 19.44 5.39 -1.63
C PRO A 81 19.37 3.95 -1.11
N ILE A 82 18.45 3.15 -1.66
CA ILE A 82 18.29 1.72 -1.32
C ILE A 82 18.90 0.88 -2.43
N LEU A 83 19.79 -0.07 -2.09
CA LEU A 83 20.27 -1.04 -3.07
C LEU A 83 19.14 -1.98 -3.47
N GLY A 84 19.10 -2.35 -4.75
CA GLY A 84 18.10 -3.27 -5.29
C GLY A 84 17.84 -4.52 -4.44
N PRO A 85 18.89 -5.25 -3.99
CA PRO A 85 18.75 -6.42 -3.12
C PRO A 85 18.17 -6.13 -1.72
N ASP A 86 18.27 -4.88 -1.23
CA ASP A 86 17.80 -4.47 0.09
C ASP A 86 16.33 -4.02 0.09
N ILE A 87 15.71 -3.92 -1.08
CA ILE A 87 14.27 -3.66 -1.21
C ILE A 87 13.48 -4.81 -0.58
N VAL A 88 12.39 -4.47 0.14
CA VAL A 88 11.61 -5.45 0.90
C VAL A 88 11.11 -6.60 0.01
N LEU A 89 11.15 -7.80 0.59
CA LEU A 89 10.91 -9.07 -0.11
C LEU A 89 9.65 -9.11 -0.99
N PRO A 90 8.49 -8.54 -0.59
CA PRO A 90 7.30 -8.53 -1.44
C PRO A 90 7.50 -7.90 -2.82
N PHE A 91 8.49 -7.00 -2.98
CA PHE A 91 8.76 -6.32 -4.25
C PHE A 91 9.87 -7.00 -5.06
N GLN A 92 10.60 -7.95 -4.50
CA GLN A 92 11.69 -8.65 -5.22
C GLN A 92 11.18 -9.57 -6.34
N SER A 93 9.90 -9.92 -6.31
CA SER A 93 9.25 -10.75 -7.34
C SER A 93 8.45 -9.87 -8.27
N GLY A 94 8.84 -9.82 -9.54
CA GLY A 94 8.05 -9.12 -10.57
C GLY A 94 6.76 -9.88 -10.88
N PRO A 95 5.78 -9.24 -11.53
CA PRO A 95 4.64 -9.96 -12.07
C PRO A 95 5.20 -11.08 -12.95
N THR A 96 4.79 -12.31 -12.69
CA THR A 96 5.19 -13.47 -13.48
C THR A 96 4.82 -13.15 -14.93
N ARG A 97 5.79 -12.71 -15.73
CA ARG A 97 5.60 -12.52 -17.16
C ARG A 97 5.42 -13.94 -17.67
N ARG A 98 4.16 -14.39 -17.80
CA ARG A 98 3.86 -15.62 -18.49
C ARG A 98 4.54 -15.47 -19.84
N MET A 99 5.61 -16.23 -20.05
CA MET A 99 6.18 -16.46 -21.37
C MET A 99 5.00 -16.94 -22.22
N ARG A 100 4.51 -16.03 -23.06
CA ARG A 100 3.78 -16.41 -24.26
C ARG A 100 4.79 -17.00 -25.23
#